data_AF-A0A3D6CE62-F1
#
_entry.id   AF-A0A3D6CE62-F1
#
_cell.length_a   1.000
_cell.length_b   1.000
_cell.length_c   1.000
_cell.angle_alpha   90.00
_cell.angle_beta   90.00
_cell.angle_gamma   90.00
#
_symmetry.space_group_name_H-M   'P 1'
#
loop_
_entity.id
_entity.type
_entity.pdbx_description
1 polymer ?
#
loop_
_entity_poly.entity_id
_entity_poly.type
_entity_poly.pdbx_seq_one_letter_code
_entity_poly.pdbx_strand_id
1 'polypeptide(L)'
;MLSKSLLLSLAACLFASIVFAQTWTGSASSNWNDPANWSPANVPIATSNVTIASSANVPALPANTTVNSFTVSAGGVLNFSGYSLTINGFMDINGGTLINGSADIVININGAGSQYIRSSTVNDDIILNHNGTGALFEAYITGNTYNGNFTLNINTSALSNTSYSVPSVFNGSVTVNRTVAGATEIFKESASGNITSFTYINNVGGSTDINGSGSFSTVVNGPVNINYSSLSGTPAFSIRRLINTAGGGSIAAQNIGTLTLLGDTMLVNSLTVNGFTGSGIDDINSVHITGNLTLADATGNTGSTYIRNSTITGNTNVTINSAGGNFFEAYITPNTFNGNLAVQLNGAAAGYLSYSAP
;
A
#
# COMPACT_ATOMS: atom_id res chain seq x y z
N MET A 1 -28.03 -56.66 11.24
CA MET A 1 -28.58 -55.42 11.85
C MET A 1 -27.44 -54.42 11.96
N LEU A 2 -27.40 -53.38 11.11
CA LEU A 2 -26.46 -52.28 11.33
C LEU A 2 -26.83 -51.58 12.65
N SER A 3 -25.84 -51.30 13.51
CA SER A 3 -26.08 -50.64 14.78
C SER A 3 -26.62 -49.22 14.55
N LYS A 4 -27.58 -48.77 15.38
CA LYS A 4 -28.12 -47.39 15.34
C LYS A 4 -27.01 -46.32 15.45
N SER A 5 -25.87 -46.65 16.02
CA SER A 5 -24.68 -45.79 16.10
C SER A 5 -23.97 -45.59 14.75
N LEU A 6 -24.01 -46.58 13.84
CA LEU A 6 -23.39 -46.46 12.51
C LEU A 6 -24.27 -45.63 11.56
N LEU A 7 -25.59 -45.65 11.73
CA LEU A 7 -26.50 -44.75 10.99
C LEU A 7 -26.36 -43.29 11.43
N LEU A 8 -26.10 -43.03 12.72
CA LEU A 8 -25.87 -41.66 13.21
C LEU A 8 -24.52 -41.09 12.74
N SER A 9 -23.46 -41.91 12.64
CA SER A 9 -22.17 -41.48 12.08
C SER A 9 -22.22 -41.29 10.56
N LEU A 10 -23.01 -42.10 9.84
CA LEU A 10 -23.19 -41.93 8.39
C LEU A 10 -24.08 -40.73 8.04
N ALA A 11 -25.04 -40.37 8.91
CA ALA A 11 -25.83 -39.15 8.77
C ALA A 11 -25.06 -37.88 9.15
N ALA A 12 -24.14 -37.95 10.13
CA ALA A 12 -23.26 -36.83 10.47
C ALA A 12 -22.19 -36.54 9.39
N CYS A 13 -21.79 -37.55 8.61
CA CYS A 13 -20.90 -37.38 7.45
C CYS A 13 -21.62 -36.89 6.17
N LEU A 14 -22.96 -36.82 6.15
CA LEU A 14 -23.74 -36.42 4.97
C LEU A 14 -24.09 -34.92 4.91
N PHE A 15 -23.59 -34.12 5.85
CA PHE A 15 -23.64 -32.65 5.82
C PHE A 15 -22.25 -32.03 5.65
N ALA A 16 -21.38 -32.66 4.85
CA ALA A 16 -20.33 -31.90 4.21
C ALA A 16 -21.04 -30.85 3.33
N SER A 17 -21.12 -29.61 3.80
CA SER A 17 -21.63 -28.48 3.03
C SER A 17 -20.76 -28.37 1.78
N ILE A 18 -21.26 -28.90 0.66
CA ILE A 18 -20.57 -28.81 -0.62
C ILE A 18 -20.49 -27.32 -0.96
N VAL A 19 -19.26 -26.82 -1.08
CA VAL A 19 -18.99 -25.46 -1.52
C VAL A 19 -19.32 -25.38 -3.00
N PHE A 20 -20.46 -24.79 -3.33
CA PHE A 20 -20.81 -24.51 -4.73
C PHE A 20 -20.37 -23.09 -5.09
N ALA A 21 -19.81 -22.94 -6.29
CA ALA A 21 -19.74 -21.65 -6.94
C ALA A 21 -21.17 -21.15 -7.18
N GLN A 22 -21.45 -19.92 -6.74
CA GLN A 22 -22.74 -19.25 -6.90
C GLN A 22 -22.53 -18.00 -7.73
N THR A 23 -23.16 -17.98 -8.90
CA THR A 23 -23.05 -16.87 -9.84
C THR A 23 -24.30 -16.02 -9.78
N TRP A 24 -24.12 -14.71 -9.64
CA TRP A 24 -25.21 -13.74 -9.77
C TRP A 24 -25.67 -13.68 -11.23
N THR A 25 -26.91 -14.04 -11.48
CA THR A 25 -27.57 -13.92 -12.79
C THR A 25 -28.33 -12.61 -12.91
N GLY A 26 -28.84 -12.08 -11.79
CA GLY A 26 -29.65 -10.87 -11.76
C GLY A 26 -30.92 -10.98 -12.62
N SER A 27 -31.47 -12.18 -12.80
CA SER A 27 -32.60 -12.44 -13.71
C SER A 27 -33.94 -11.93 -13.16
N ALA A 28 -34.09 -11.76 -11.85
CA ALA A 28 -35.36 -11.41 -11.21
C ALA A 28 -35.37 -9.98 -10.63
N SER A 29 -34.32 -9.57 -9.92
CA SER A 29 -34.24 -8.27 -9.23
C SER A 29 -32.81 -7.92 -8.79
N SER A 30 -32.62 -6.78 -8.13
CA SER A 30 -31.36 -6.39 -7.47
C SER A 30 -31.18 -6.97 -6.05
N ASN A 31 -32.19 -7.69 -5.53
CA ASN A 31 -32.18 -8.19 -4.17
C ASN A 31 -31.24 -9.40 -4.02
N TRP A 32 -30.13 -9.24 -3.30
CA TRP A 32 -29.17 -10.31 -3.01
C TRP A 32 -29.82 -11.56 -2.40
N ASN A 33 -30.86 -11.38 -1.58
CA ASN A 33 -31.52 -12.46 -0.86
C ASN A 33 -32.60 -13.18 -1.68
N ASP A 34 -32.81 -12.82 -2.95
CA ASP A 34 -33.72 -13.54 -3.85
C ASP A 34 -32.99 -14.70 -4.54
N PRO A 35 -33.30 -15.97 -4.23
CA PRO A 35 -32.63 -17.12 -4.83
C PRO A 35 -32.75 -17.16 -6.37
N ALA A 36 -33.77 -16.52 -6.96
CA ALA A 36 -33.94 -16.49 -8.41
C ALA A 36 -32.86 -15.66 -9.14
N ASN A 37 -32.08 -14.86 -8.41
CA ASN A 37 -30.93 -14.11 -8.92
C ASN A 37 -29.62 -14.89 -8.88
N TRP A 38 -29.62 -16.14 -8.39
CA TRP A 38 -28.42 -16.96 -8.24
C TRP A 38 -28.47 -18.24 -9.08
N SER A 39 -27.31 -18.68 -9.54
CA SER A 39 -27.12 -20.00 -10.14
C SER A 39 -25.98 -20.75 -9.44
N PRO A 40 -26.24 -21.90 -8.78
CA PRO A 40 -27.56 -22.49 -8.53
C PRO A 40 -28.45 -21.56 -7.68
N ALA A 41 -29.77 -21.78 -7.71
CA ALA A 41 -30.80 -20.91 -7.11
C ALA A 41 -30.82 -20.96 -5.57
N ASN A 42 -29.73 -20.53 -4.95
CA ASN A 42 -29.47 -20.52 -3.53
C ASN A 42 -28.74 -19.22 -3.16
N VAL A 43 -29.17 -18.57 -2.09
CA VAL A 43 -28.52 -17.34 -1.58
C VAL A 43 -27.14 -17.69 -1.01
N PRO A 44 -26.10 -16.86 -1.28
CA PRO A 44 -24.79 -17.08 -0.70
C PRO A 44 -24.70 -16.96 0.81
N ILE A 45 -23.84 -17.80 1.38
CA ILE A 45 -23.48 -17.84 2.80
C ILE A 45 -21.96 -17.72 2.97
N ALA A 46 -21.49 -17.73 4.21
CA ALA A 46 -20.07 -17.55 4.55
C ALA A 46 -19.10 -18.57 3.91
N THR A 47 -19.59 -19.73 3.49
CA THR A 47 -18.80 -20.78 2.83
C THR A 47 -18.93 -20.75 1.30
N SER A 48 -19.74 -19.86 0.73
CA SER A 48 -20.01 -19.80 -0.71
C SER A 48 -18.86 -19.18 -1.50
N ASN A 49 -18.64 -19.66 -2.71
CA ASN A 49 -17.75 -19.02 -3.69
C ASN A 49 -18.58 -18.17 -4.64
N VAL A 50 -18.56 -16.86 -4.47
CA VAL A 50 -19.46 -15.95 -5.21
C VAL A 50 -18.78 -15.39 -6.44
N THR A 51 -19.51 -15.40 -7.57
CA THR A 51 -19.10 -14.74 -8.81
C THR A 51 -20.14 -13.70 -9.21
N ILE A 52 -19.72 -12.45 -9.39
CA ILE A 52 -20.52 -11.39 -9.99
C ILE A 52 -20.04 -11.18 -11.43
N ALA A 53 -20.95 -11.33 -12.38
CA ALA A 53 -20.71 -11.03 -13.78
C ALA A 53 -21.65 -9.92 -14.25
N SER A 54 -21.46 -9.46 -15.49
CA SER A 54 -22.42 -8.55 -16.13
C SER A 54 -23.82 -9.17 -16.10
N SER A 55 -24.79 -8.38 -15.63
CA SER A 55 -26.18 -8.80 -15.45
C SER A 55 -27.11 -7.59 -15.60
N ALA A 56 -28.39 -7.86 -15.86
CA ALA A 56 -29.38 -6.79 -16.05
C ALA A 56 -29.68 -6.03 -14.74
N ASN A 57 -29.77 -6.76 -13.62
CA ASN A 57 -30.00 -6.17 -12.30
C ASN A 57 -28.72 -6.24 -11.46
N VAL A 58 -28.25 -5.09 -10.98
CA VAL A 58 -27.05 -4.99 -10.15
C VAL A 58 -27.35 -5.55 -8.74
N PRO A 59 -26.56 -6.49 -8.21
CA PRO A 59 -26.71 -6.98 -6.84
C PRO A 59 -26.41 -5.87 -5.84
N ALA A 60 -27.29 -5.74 -4.84
CA ALA A 60 -27.12 -4.86 -3.69
C ALA A 60 -26.90 -5.68 -2.42
N LEU A 61 -25.81 -5.43 -1.69
CA LEU A 61 -25.57 -6.12 -0.42
C LEU A 61 -26.73 -5.82 0.57
N PRO A 62 -27.28 -6.85 1.24
CA PRO A 62 -28.44 -6.68 2.11
C PRO A 62 -28.06 -6.28 3.54
N ALA A 63 -26.82 -6.57 3.93
CA ALA A 63 -26.19 -6.34 5.22
C ALA A 63 -24.67 -6.55 5.07
N ASN A 64 -23.91 -6.39 6.16
CA ASN A 64 -22.53 -6.88 6.21
C ASN A 64 -22.51 -8.35 5.82
N THR A 65 -21.80 -8.68 4.73
CA THR A 65 -21.87 -9.98 4.08
C THR A 65 -20.53 -10.68 4.16
N THR A 66 -20.53 -11.97 4.46
CA THR A 66 -19.33 -12.81 4.49
C THR A 66 -19.47 -13.93 3.46
N VAL A 67 -18.40 -14.21 2.73
CA VAL A 67 -18.30 -15.29 1.73
C VAL A 67 -16.94 -15.99 1.83
N ASN A 68 -16.81 -17.16 1.20
CA ASN A 68 -15.53 -17.85 1.11
C ASN A 68 -14.65 -17.18 0.05
N SER A 69 -15.02 -17.26 -1.22
CA SER A 69 -14.33 -16.52 -2.29
C SER A 69 -15.24 -15.51 -2.94
N PHE A 70 -14.65 -14.47 -3.52
CA PHE A 70 -15.38 -13.45 -4.24
C PHE A 70 -14.68 -13.07 -5.53
N THR A 71 -15.35 -13.30 -6.65
CA THR A 71 -14.87 -12.97 -7.98
C THR A 71 -15.80 -11.94 -8.61
N VAL A 72 -15.26 -10.86 -9.15
CA VAL A 72 -15.99 -9.97 -10.06
C VAL A 72 -15.34 -10.08 -11.42
N SER A 73 -16.10 -10.57 -12.39
CA SER A 73 -15.67 -10.66 -13.79
C SER A 73 -15.88 -9.34 -14.50
N ALA A 74 -15.24 -9.19 -15.67
CA ALA A 74 -15.34 -7.97 -16.47
C ALA A 74 -16.80 -7.59 -16.74
N GLY A 75 -17.14 -6.32 -16.47
CA GLY A 75 -18.49 -5.78 -16.61
C GLY A 75 -19.44 -6.11 -15.45
N GLY A 76 -19.02 -6.89 -14.45
CA GLY A 76 -19.78 -7.09 -13.22
C GLY A 76 -19.83 -5.81 -12.41
N VAL A 77 -20.98 -5.54 -11.80
CA VAL A 77 -21.19 -4.38 -10.92
C VAL A 77 -21.66 -4.89 -9.56
N LEU A 78 -21.14 -4.36 -8.47
CA LEU A 78 -21.62 -4.64 -7.11
C LEU A 78 -21.96 -3.33 -6.40
N ASN A 79 -23.16 -3.25 -5.85
CA ASN A 79 -23.58 -2.16 -4.97
C ASN A 79 -23.43 -2.57 -3.49
N PHE A 80 -22.57 -1.90 -2.75
CA PHE A 80 -22.35 -2.19 -1.33
C PHE A 80 -23.50 -1.72 -0.42
N SER A 81 -24.35 -0.78 -0.85
CA SER A 81 -25.52 -0.29 -0.10
C SER A 81 -25.25 0.10 1.36
N GLY A 82 -24.05 0.61 1.64
CA GLY A 82 -23.58 1.02 2.97
C GLY A 82 -23.07 -0.10 3.87
N TYR A 83 -22.91 -1.30 3.33
CA TYR A 83 -22.42 -2.46 4.07
C TYR A 83 -21.00 -2.86 3.67
N SER A 84 -20.39 -3.73 4.46
CA SER A 84 -19.07 -4.31 4.18
C SER A 84 -19.16 -5.71 3.57
N LEU A 85 -18.11 -6.11 2.84
CA LEU A 85 -17.92 -7.47 2.34
C LEU A 85 -16.68 -8.10 2.98
N THR A 86 -16.83 -9.27 3.60
CA THR A 86 -15.74 -10.07 4.16
C THR A 86 -15.49 -11.31 3.32
N ILE A 87 -14.25 -11.49 2.88
CA ILE A 87 -13.81 -12.57 1.99
C ILE A 87 -12.79 -13.43 2.74
N ASN A 88 -13.18 -14.67 3.08
CA ASN A 88 -12.34 -15.56 3.89
C ASN A 88 -11.23 -16.27 3.12
N GLY A 89 -11.41 -16.41 1.82
CA GLY A 89 -10.55 -17.11 0.88
C GLY A 89 -10.10 -16.16 -0.23
N PHE A 90 -10.31 -16.55 -1.47
CA PHE A 90 -9.77 -15.83 -2.63
C PHE A 90 -10.62 -14.63 -3.05
N MET A 91 -10.01 -13.46 -3.20
CA MET A 91 -10.57 -12.27 -3.85
C MET A 91 -9.95 -12.10 -5.24
N ASP A 92 -10.79 -11.99 -6.26
CA ASP A 92 -10.40 -11.57 -7.60
C ASP A 92 -11.42 -10.61 -8.22
N ILE A 93 -11.13 -9.32 -8.16
CA ILE A 93 -11.95 -8.28 -8.79
C ILE A 93 -11.22 -7.85 -10.07
N ASN A 94 -11.70 -8.33 -11.22
CA ASN A 94 -11.03 -8.18 -12.51
C ASN A 94 -11.98 -7.61 -13.56
N GLY A 95 -11.94 -6.29 -13.76
CA GLY A 95 -12.85 -5.61 -14.67
C GLY A 95 -14.20 -5.23 -14.05
N GLY A 96 -14.28 -5.20 -12.72
CA GLY A 96 -15.52 -4.92 -11.99
C GLY A 96 -15.76 -3.42 -11.78
N THR A 97 -17.02 -3.05 -11.55
CA THR A 97 -17.38 -1.73 -11.01
C THR A 97 -17.93 -1.89 -9.60
N LEU A 98 -17.30 -1.24 -8.63
CA LEU A 98 -17.79 -1.20 -7.26
C LEU A 98 -18.46 0.16 -7.04
N ILE A 99 -19.71 0.14 -6.60
CA ILE A 99 -20.49 1.34 -6.32
C ILE A 99 -21.06 1.25 -4.91
N ASN A 100 -21.42 2.40 -4.37
CA ASN A 100 -22.14 2.47 -3.12
C ASN A 100 -23.07 3.71 -3.12
N GLY A 101 -24.12 3.66 -2.31
CA GLY A 101 -25.15 4.72 -2.22
C GLY A 101 -25.07 5.55 -0.94
N SER A 102 -24.37 5.06 0.09
CA SER A 102 -24.19 5.74 1.39
C SER A 102 -23.02 5.11 2.14
N ALA A 103 -22.21 5.89 2.86
CA ALA A 103 -20.96 5.46 3.51
C ALA A 103 -19.88 4.99 2.51
N ASP A 104 -18.76 4.45 3.00
CA ASP A 104 -17.64 4.01 2.16
C ASP A 104 -17.77 2.54 1.76
N ILE A 105 -17.16 2.14 0.64
CA ILE A 105 -16.98 0.73 0.27
C ILE A 105 -15.95 0.10 1.21
N VAL A 106 -16.32 -0.98 1.92
CA VAL A 106 -15.40 -1.68 2.83
C VAL A 106 -15.25 -3.15 2.44
N ILE A 107 -14.02 -3.59 2.19
CA ILE A 107 -13.68 -4.98 1.89
C ILE A 107 -12.67 -5.52 2.91
N ASN A 108 -13.03 -6.59 3.61
CA ASN A 108 -12.15 -7.32 4.52
C ASN A 108 -11.58 -8.56 3.81
N ILE A 109 -10.27 -8.63 3.67
CA ILE A 109 -9.55 -9.64 2.91
C ILE A 109 -8.80 -10.54 3.88
N ASN A 110 -9.28 -11.76 4.10
CA ASN A 110 -8.68 -12.71 5.06
C ASN A 110 -7.97 -13.90 4.40
N GLY A 111 -7.96 -13.95 3.06
CA GLY A 111 -7.43 -15.09 2.30
C GLY A 111 -5.95 -15.36 2.48
N ALA A 112 -5.59 -16.64 2.46
CA ALA A 112 -4.21 -17.10 2.55
C ALA A 112 -3.46 -17.17 1.21
N GLY A 113 -4.18 -17.27 0.09
CA GLY A 113 -3.63 -17.16 -1.26
C GLY A 113 -3.54 -15.72 -1.73
N SER A 114 -2.82 -15.45 -2.82
CA SER A 114 -2.74 -14.10 -3.41
C SER A 114 -4.12 -13.52 -3.71
N GLN A 115 -4.25 -12.20 -3.53
CA GLN A 115 -5.51 -11.45 -3.60
C GLN A 115 -5.37 -10.36 -4.66
N TYR A 116 -6.41 -10.13 -5.46
CA TYR A 116 -6.29 -9.26 -6.62
C TYR A 116 -7.47 -8.30 -6.79
N ILE A 117 -7.13 -7.06 -7.15
CA ILE A 117 -8.05 -6.09 -7.76
C ILE A 117 -7.33 -5.42 -8.93
N ARG A 118 -7.89 -5.54 -10.14
CA ARG A 118 -7.27 -5.06 -11.39
C ARG A 118 -8.33 -4.69 -12.42
N SER A 119 -7.98 -3.81 -13.35
CA SER A 119 -8.88 -3.38 -14.44
C SER A 119 -10.24 -2.82 -13.96
N SER A 120 -10.36 -2.44 -12.70
CA SER A 120 -11.64 -2.18 -12.05
C SER A 120 -11.86 -0.69 -11.79
N THR A 121 -13.12 -0.29 -11.68
CA THR A 121 -13.52 1.07 -11.33
C THR A 121 -14.21 1.07 -9.97
N VAL A 122 -13.83 2.00 -9.10
CA VAL A 122 -14.42 2.20 -7.79
C VAL A 122 -15.02 3.61 -7.75
N ASN A 123 -16.35 3.69 -7.64
CA ASN A 123 -17.13 4.93 -7.68
C ASN A 123 -17.61 5.36 -6.29
N ASP A 124 -16.74 5.26 -5.30
CA ASP A 124 -16.91 5.79 -3.96
C ASP A 124 -15.53 5.82 -3.27
N ASP A 125 -15.49 6.32 -2.05
CA ASP A 125 -14.39 6.05 -1.12
C ASP A 125 -14.31 4.55 -0.84
N ILE A 126 -13.10 4.01 -0.76
CA ILE A 126 -12.85 2.59 -0.52
C ILE A 126 -11.83 2.36 0.59
N ILE A 127 -12.15 1.37 1.43
CA ILE A 127 -11.29 0.83 2.48
C ILE A 127 -11.05 -0.65 2.22
N LEU A 128 -9.80 -1.01 1.93
CA LEU A 128 -9.33 -2.39 1.85
C LEU A 128 -8.63 -2.76 3.17
N ASN A 129 -9.20 -3.70 3.92
CA ASN A 129 -8.60 -4.24 5.13
C ASN A 129 -7.92 -5.57 4.79
N HIS A 130 -6.60 -5.53 4.60
CA HIS A 130 -5.79 -6.70 4.30
C HIS A 130 -5.35 -7.40 5.58
N ASN A 131 -6.05 -8.47 5.95
CA ASN A 131 -5.82 -9.24 7.17
C ASN A 131 -5.23 -10.63 6.88
N GLY A 132 -5.42 -11.13 5.65
CA GLY A 132 -4.99 -12.46 5.20
C GLY A 132 -3.49 -12.62 5.08
N THR A 133 -3.01 -13.85 5.00
CA THR A 133 -1.57 -14.15 4.85
C THR A 133 -1.11 -14.19 3.39
N GLY A 134 -2.03 -14.11 2.45
CA GLY A 134 -1.71 -14.02 1.03
C GLY A 134 -1.23 -12.63 0.64
N ALA A 135 -0.46 -12.52 -0.45
CA ALA A 135 -0.04 -11.21 -0.94
C ALA A 135 -1.24 -10.46 -1.57
N LEU A 136 -1.33 -9.15 -1.38
CA LEU A 136 -2.29 -8.28 -2.06
C LEU A 136 -1.61 -7.63 -3.27
N PHE A 137 -2.21 -7.83 -4.45
CA PHE A 137 -1.80 -7.22 -5.70
C PHE A 137 -2.92 -6.32 -6.25
N GLU A 138 -2.82 -5.03 -5.94
CA GLU A 138 -3.60 -3.99 -6.60
C GLU A 138 -2.90 -3.62 -7.92
N ALA A 139 -3.66 -3.62 -9.02
CA ALA A 139 -3.19 -3.38 -10.38
C ALA A 139 -2.19 -4.40 -10.95
N TYR A 140 -2.50 -5.69 -10.82
CA TYR A 140 -1.80 -6.73 -11.56
C TYR A 140 -2.22 -6.71 -13.04
N ILE A 141 -1.28 -6.41 -13.95
CA ILE A 141 -1.40 -6.33 -15.42
C ILE A 141 -2.17 -5.11 -15.93
N THR A 142 -3.24 -4.69 -15.25
CA THR A 142 -4.08 -3.55 -15.67
C THR A 142 -4.47 -2.70 -14.46
N GLY A 143 -4.36 -1.37 -14.61
CA GLY A 143 -4.62 -0.40 -13.55
C GLY A 143 -6.09 -0.35 -13.16
N ASN A 144 -6.36 0.12 -11.94
CA ASN A 144 -7.70 0.46 -11.49
C ASN A 144 -7.95 1.97 -11.59
N THR A 145 -9.21 2.37 -11.51
CA THR A 145 -9.62 3.77 -11.34
C THR A 145 -10.38 3.92 -10.03
N TYR A 146 -9.85 4.74 -9.12
CA TYR A 146 -10.50 5.10 -7.86
C TYR A 146 -11.01 6.54 -7.97
N ASN A 147 -12.32 6.72 -7.95
CA ASN A 147 -12.97 8.02 -8.07
C ASN A 147 -13.23 8.72 -6.74
N GLY A 148 -12.97 8.04 -5.62
CA GLY A 148 -12.94 8.60 -4.27
C GLY A 148 -11.58 8.41 -3.59
N ASN A 149 -11.57 8.55 -2.28
CA ASN A 149 -10.44 8.27 -1.42
C ASN A 149 -10.12 6.77 -1.40
N PHE A 150 -8.83 6.43 -1.44
CA PHE A 150 -8.36 5.06 -1.32
C PHE A 150 -7.63 4.86 0.00
N THR A 151 -8.12 3.93 0.81
CA THR A 151 -7.49 3.51 2.06
C THR A 151 -7.13 2.04 2.02
N LEU A 152 -5.86 1.72 2.28
CA LEU A 152 -5.36 0.35 2.47
C LEU A 152 -4.85 0.18 3.90
N ASN A 153 -5.56 -0.63 4.69
CA ASN A 153 -5.13 -1.04 6.02
C ASN A 153 -4.49 -2.43 5.95
N ILE A 154 -3.21 -2.52 6.29
CA ILE A 154 -2.40 -3.73 6.23
C ILE A 154 -2.22 -4.27 7.66
N ASN A 155 -2.99 -5.29 8.00
CA ASN A 155 -3.04 -5.93 9.32
C ASN A 155 -2.36 -7.31 9.32
N THR A 156 -1.42 -7.51 8.41
CA THR A 156 -0.75 -8.78 8.15
C THR A 156 0.72 -8.56 7.83
N SER A 157 1.56 -9.58 8.00
CA SER A 157 2.95 -9.57 7.56
C SER A 157 3.10 -9.81 6.05
N ALA A 158 2.02 -10.19 5.37
CA ALA A 158 2.05 -10.43 3.93
C ALA A 158 2.42 -9.17 3.13
N LEU A 159 2.98 -9.42 1.94
CA LEU A 159 3.28 -8.36 0.97
C LEU A 159 1.98 -7.67 0.56
N SER A 160 1.99 -6.34 0.53
CA SER A 160 0.88 -5.53 0.02
C SER A 160 1.41 -4.53 -0.99
N ASN A 161 0.79 -4.51 -2.16
CA ASN A 161 1.23 -3.70 -3.29
C ASN A 161 0.11 -2.78 -3.77
N THR A 162 0.45 -1.52 -4.07
CA THR A 162 -0.37 -0.63 -4.90
C THR A 162 0.35 -0.28 -6.20
N SER A 163 -0.41 -0.16 -7.28
CA SER A 163 0.09 0.02 -8.65
C SER A 163 1.18 -0.98 -9.00
N TYR A 164 0.92 -2.26 -8.74
CA TYR A 164 1.94 -3.30 -8.66
C TYR A 164 2.73 -3.51 -9.96
N SER A 165 2.06 -3.69 -11.10
CA SER A 165 2.75 -3.88 -12.38
C SER A 165 2.37 -2.85 -13.44
N VAL A 166 1.41 -1.99 -13.12
CA VAL A 166 1.01 -0.83 -13.92
C VAL A 166 0.43 0.25 -13.00
N PRO A 167 0.45 1.54 -13.42
CA PRO A 167 -0.18 2.61 -12.66
C PRO A 167 -1.69 2.42 -12.49
N SER A 168 -2.20 2.69 -11.29
CA SER A 168 -3.62 2.99 -11.07
C SER A 168 -3.88 4.51 -11.16
N VAL A 169 -5.14 4.85 -11.42
CA VAL A 169 -5.65 6.23 -11.38
C VAL A 169 -6.30 6.45 -10.02
N PHE A 170 -5.82 7.43 -9.26
CA PHE A 170 -6.39 7.83 -7.97
C PHE A 170 -6.86 9.28 -8.07
N ASN A 171 -8.16 9.53 -7.83
CA ASN A 171 -8.78 10.85 -7.93
C ASN A 171 -9.21 11.42 -6.56
N GLY A 172 -8.51 11.02 -5.50
CA GLY A 172 -8.74 11.44 -4.13
C GLY A 172 -7.49 11.28 -3.28
N SER A 173 -7.67 11.24 -1.95
CA SER A 173 -6.56 10.95 -1.04
C SER A 173 -6.17 9.49 -1.09
N VAL A 174 -4.88 9.20 -0.89
CA VAL A 174 -4.36 7.84 -0.75
C VAL A 174 -3.79 7.68 0.65
N THR A 175 -4.34 6.75 1.41
CA THR A 175 -3.89 6.42 2.77
C THR A 175 -3.48 4.95 2.86
N VAL A 176 -2.28 4.68 3.36
CA VAL A 176 -1.79 3.33 3.62
C VAL A 176 -1.38 3.24 5.08
N ASN A 177 -1.99 2.32 5.83
CA ASN A 177 -1.68 2.06 7.23
C ASN A 177 -1.14 0.64 7.38
N ARG A 178 -0.06 0.46 8.14
CA ARG A 178 0.47 -0.87 8.47
C ARG A 178 0.55 -1.07 9.98
N THR A 179 -0.04 -2.15 10.46
CA THR A 179 -0.13 -2.51 11.89
C THR A 179 0.60 -3.80 12.25
N VAL A 180 1.04 -4.57 11.25
CA VAL A 180 1.90 -5.76 11.42
C VAL A 180 3.11 -5.66 10.50
N ALA A 181 4.32 -5.85 11.02
CA ALA A 181 5.55 -5.69 10.25
C ALA A 181 5.60 -6.61 9.01
N GLY A 182 6.04 -6.08 7.88
CA GLY A 182 6.22 -6.81 6.62
C GLY A 182 6.41 -5.90 5.42
N ALA A 183 6.62 -6.46 4.23
CA ALA A 183 6.96 -5.70 3.03
C ALA A 183 5.76 -4.90 2.48
N THR A 184 5.99 -3.64 2.11
CA THR A 184 4.99 -2.73 1.51
C THR A 184 5.58 -2.09 0.27
N GLU A 185 4.95 -2.29 -0.89
CA GLU A 185 5.29 -1.57 -2.13
C GLU A 185 4.12 -0.63 -2.47
N ILE A 186 4.35 0.68 -2.42
CA ILE A 186 3.30 1.69 -2.66
C ILE A 186 3.60 2.37 -3.99
N PHE A 187 2.62 2.48 -4.87
CA PHE A 187 2.74 3.08 -6.20
C PHE A 187 3.86 2.45 -7.03
N LYS A 188 4.06 1.13 -6.93
CA LYS A 188 5.27 0.45 -7.41
C LYS A 188 5.68 0.85 -8.83
N GLU A 189 4.75 0.84 -9.78
CA GLU A 189 4.95 1.27 -11.17
C GLU A 189 4.39 2.67 -11.44
N SER A 190 4.53 3.58 -10.48
CA SER A 190 3.91 4.91 -10.41
C SER A 190 2.39 4.91 -10.19
N ALA A 191 1.83 6.11 -9.97
CA ALA A 191 0.40 6.36 -9.94
C ALA A 191 0.04 7.63 -10.71
N SER A 192 -1.20 7.67 -11.20
CA SER A 192 -1.75 8.77 -12.01
C SER A 192 -3.08 9.27 -11.42
N GLY A 193 -3.67 10.29 -12.05
CA GLY A 193 -4.90 10.92 -11.58
C GLY A 193 -4.65 12.18 -10.76
N ASN A 194 -5.65 12.61 -10.01
CA ASN A 194 -5.57 13.76 -9.12
C ASN A 194 -5.44 13.30 -7.66
N ILE A 195 -4.23 12.86 -7.26
CA ILE A 195 -3.98 12.48 -5.87
C ILE A 195 -3.96 13.74 -5.01
N THR A 196 -4.97 13.94 -4.17
CA THR A 196 -5.13 15.18 -3.39
C THR A 196 -4.29 15.21 -2.12
N SER A 197 -3.89 14.05 -1.61
CA SER A 197 -2.92 13.89 -0.51
C SER A 197 -2.43 12.45 -0.46
N PHE A 198 -1.25 12.24 0.13
CA PHE A 198 -0.71 10.91 0.37
C PHE A 198 -0.31 10.77 1.84
N THR A 199 -0.79 9.72 2.49
CA THR A 199 -0.44 9.37 3.87
C THR A 199 0.05 7.93 3.96
N TYR A 200 1.21 7.71 4.57
CA TYR A 200 1.72 6.39 4.93
C TYR A 200 2.10 6.33 6.41
N ILE A 201 1.47 5.42 7.16
CA ILE A 201 1.77 5.18 8.57
C ILE A 201 2.21 3.73 8.74
N ASN A 202 3.46 3.51 9.16
CA ASN A 202 3.99 2.20 9.50
C ASN A 202 4.95 2.33 10.69
N ASN A 203 4.41 2.16 11.89
CA ASN A 203 5.21 2.20 13.12
C ASN A 203 5.59 0.81 13.64
N VAL A 204 5.59 -0.19 12.75
CA VAL A 204 5.89 -1.58 13.09
C VAL A 204 7.07 -2.15 12.30
N GLY A 205 7.35 -1.62 11.11
CA GLY A 205 8.51 -1.94 10.29
C GLY A 205 8.21 -2.80 9.07
N GLY A 206 9.26 -3.43 8.54
CA GLY A 206 9.27 -4.13 7.25
C GLY A 206 9.68 -3.24 6.07
N SER A 207 10.17 -3.87 5.00
CA SER A 207 10.69 -3.15 3.82
C SER A 207 9.62 -2.25 3.23
N THR A 208 10.00 -1.03 2.86
CA THR A 208 9.09 -0.06 2.24
C THR A 208 9.72 0.48 0.97
N ASP A 209 8.98 0.38 -0.13
CA ASP A 209 9.34 1.00 -1.40
C ASP A 209 8.16 1.87 -1.87
N ILE A 210 8.38 3.19 -1.94
CA ILE A 210 7.40 4.16 -2.44
C ILE A 210 7.82 4.59 -3.82
N ASN A 211 6.95 4.33 -4.80
CA ASN A 211 7.22 4.43 -6.22
C ASN A 211 8.48 3.65 -6.63
N GLY A 212 8.52 2.40 -6.17
CA GLY A 212 9.72 1.55 -6.15
C GLY A 212 10.42 1.34 -7.49
N SER A 213 9.72 1.33 -8.62
CA SER A 213 10.38 1.19 -9.93
C SER A 213 11.14 2.45 -10.33
N GLY A 214 10.70 3.63 -9.87
CA GLY A 214 11.29 4.93 -10.22
C GLY A 214 11.31 5.21 -11.74
N SER A 215 10.58 4.44 -12.54
CA SER A 215 10.57 4.59 -14.01
C SER A 215 9.80 5.85 -14.42
N PHE A 216 8.72 6.16 -13.69
CA PHE A 216 7.91 7.35 -13.86
C PHE A 216 7.70 8.03 -12.51
N SER A 217 7.32 9.31 -12.55
CA SER A 217 7.02 10.07 -11.34
C SER A 217 5.60 9.77 -10.86
N THR A 218 5.41 9.67 -9.54
CA THR A 218 4.08 9.76 -8.93
C THR A 218 3.86 11.17 -8.43
N VAL A 219 2.78 11.81 -8.87
CA VAL A 219 2.47 13.21 -8.54
C VAL A 219 1.35 13.27 -7.50
N VAL A 220 1.62 13.95 -6.38
CA VAL A 220 0.68 14.25 -5.31
C VAL A 220 0.43 15.76 -5.29
N ASN A 221 -0.82 16.16 -5.51
CA ASN A 221 -1.26 17.55 -5.61
C ASN A 221 -1.59 18.21 -4.26
N GLY A 222 -1.00 17.68 -3.19
CA GLY A 222 -1.25 18.11 -1.82
C GLY A 222 -0.28 17.49 -0.83
N PRO A 223 -0.59 17.50 0.47
CA PRO A 223 0.37 17.15 1.50
C PRO A 223 0.80 15.68 1.40
N VAL A 224 2.09 15.46 1.66
CA VAL A 224 2.69 14.13 1.81
C VAL A 224 3.05 13.93 3.28
N ASN A 225 2.37 12.98 3.93
CA ASN A 225 2.61 12.60 5.31
C ASN A 225 3.15 11.18 5.37
N ILE A 226 4.36 11.00 5.86
CA ILE A 226 4.94 9.67 6.04
C ILE A 226 5.45 9.58 7.48
N ASN A 227 4.97 8.58 8.22
CA ASN A 227 5.47 8.26 9.55
C ASN A 227 5.84 6.79 9.59
N TYR A 228 7.14 6.53 9.58
CA TYR A 228 7.71 5.19 9.56
C TYR A 228 8.61 4.98 10.78
N SER A 229 8.46 3.83 11.43
CA SER A 229 9.46 3.31 12.37
C SER A 229 9.51 1.79 12.33
N SER A 230 10.71 1.22 12.35
CA SER A 230 10.90 -0.21 12.58
C SER A 230 11.01 -0.51 14.08
N LEU A 231 10.21 -1.45 14.58
CA LEU A 231 10.32 -1.96 15.97
C LEU A 231 11.34 -3.09 16.09
N SER A 232 11.69 -3.74 14.97
CA SER A 232 12.62 -4.87 14.95
C SER A 232 13.31 -4.97 13.60
N GLY A 233 14.62 -5.21 13.61
CA GLY A 233 15.43 -5.26 12.40
C GLY A 233 15.55 -3.91 11.71
N THR A 234 16.30 -3.91 10.61
CA THR A 234 16.73 -2.69 9.89
C THR A 234 16.32 -2.84 8.41
N PRO A 235 15.01 -2.78 8.12
CA PRO A 235 14.48 -2.97 6.76
C PRO A 235 14.77 -1.77 5.86
N ALA A 236 14.97 -2.02 4.57
CA ALA A 236 15.18 -0.94 3.60
C ALA A 236 13.96 -0.01 3.51
N PHE A 237 14.23 1.27 3.26
CA PHE A 237 13.22 2.30 3.06
C PHE A 237 13.60 3.14 1.85
N SER A 238 12.77 3.11 0.82
CA SER A 238 12.99 3.88 -0.41
C SER A 238 11.80 4.74 -0.80
N ILE A 239 12.11 5.93 -1.32
CA ILE A 239 11.20 6.81 -2.04
C ILE A 239 11.91 7.17 -3.35
N ARG A 240 11.21 7.04 -4.47
CA ARG A 240 11.78 7.39 -5.78
C ARG A 240 10.80 8.23 -6.57
N ARG A 241 11.21 9.38 -7.07
CA ARG A 241 10.43 10.23 -7.98
C ARG A 241 9.01 10.54 -7.49
N LEU A 242 8.83 10.66 -6.18
CA LEU A 242 7.60 11.16 -5.60
C LEU A 242 7.62 12.69 -5.67
N ILE A 243 6.60 13.28 -6.30
CA ILE A 243 6.51 14.71 -6.56
C ILE A 243 5.32 15.28 -5.80
N ASN A 244 5.57 16.08 -4.78
CA ASN A 244 4.57 16.90 -4.11
C ASN A 244 4.54 18.28 -4.78
N THR A 245 3.44 18.67 -5.42
CA THR A 245 3.36 19.92 -6.21
C THR A 245 2.78 21.10 -5.44
N ALA A 246 1.86 20.88 -4.50
CA ALA A 246 1.21 21.94 -3.72
C ALA A 246 1.87 22.18 -2.34
N GLY A 247 2.71 21.23 -1.90
CA GLY A 247 3.41 21.28 -0.64
C GLY A 247 2.60 20.83 0.58
N GLY A 248 3.26 20.90 1.74
CA GLY A 248 2.70 20.51 3.03
C GLY A 248 2.94 19.05 3.40
N GLY A 249 2.61 18.73 4.66
CA GLY A 249 2.90 17.45 5.29
C GLY A 249 4.34 17.33 5.78
N SER A 250 4.69 16.19 6.35
CA SER A 250 6.01 15.88 6.91
C SER A 250 6.36 14.41 6.70
N ILE A 251 7.65 14.13 6.56
CA ILE A 251 8.18 12.77 6.43
C ILE A 251 9.09 12.49 7.61
N ALA A 252 8.83 11.39 8.30
CA ALA A 252 9.65 10.86 9.38
C ALA A 252 9.89 9.36 9.16
N ALA A 253 11.15 8.92 9.23
CA ALA A 253 11.53 7.52 9.19
C ALA A 253 12.56 7.21 10.29
N GLN A 254 12.35 6.11 11.02
CA GLN A 254 13.21 5.72 12.14
C GLN A 254 13.60 4.24 12.08
N ASN A 255 14.83 3.94 12.50
CA ASN A 255 15.38 2.58 12.63
C ASN A 255 15.31 1.76 11.33
N ILE A 256 15.57 2.42 10.19
CA ILE A 256 15.60 1.76 8.89
C ILE A 256 16.96 1.09 8.65
N GLY A 257 16.99 0.24 7.63
CA GLY A 257 18.18 -0.29 7.01
C GLY A 257 18.83 0.74 6.09
N THR A 258 18.97 0.35 4.83
CA THR A 258 19.36 1.24 3.74
C THR A 258 18.31 2.33 3.49
N LEU A 259 18.75 3.58 3.43
CA LEU A 259 17.96 4.73 2.96
C LEU A 259 18.15 4.96 1.46
N THR A 260 17.07 5.16 0.72
CA THR A 260 17.16 5.67 -0.66
C THR A 260 16.10 6.74 -0.91
N LEU A 261 16.53 7.95 -1.24
CA LEU A 261 15.70 9.02 -1.77
C LEU A 261 16.26 9.39 -3.14
N LEU A 262 15.45 9.26 -4.20
CA LEU A 262 15.95 9.35 -5.57
C LEU A 262 14.99 10.12 -6.48
N GLY A 263 15.41 11.31 -6.93
CA GLY A 263 14.66 12.08 -7.94
C GLY A 263 13.35 12.68 -7.40
N ASP A 264 13.21 12.79 -6.08
CA ASP A 264 12.00 13.26 -5.42
C ASP A 264 11.90 14.79 -5.41
N THR A 265 10.68 15.31 -5.41
CA THR A 265 10.38 16.71 -5.11
C THR A 265 9.43 16.74 -3.92
N MET A 266 9.98 17.05 -2.76
CA MET A 266 9.31 17.02 -1.46
C MET A 266 9.13 18.43 -0.94
N LEU A 267 8.03 19.07 -1.35
CA LEU A 267 7.61 20.38 -0.83
C LEU A 267 7.01 20.28 0.60
N VAL A 268 7.61 19.44 1.46
CA VAL A 268 7.16 19.13 2.81
C VAL A 268 7.64 20.16 3.83
N ASN A 269 7.03 20.20 5.01
CA ASN A 269 7.44 21.05 6.13
C ASN A 269 8.75 20.54 6.78
N SER A 270 8.94 19.22 6.81
CA SER A 270 10.14 18.58 7.35
C SER A 270 10.34 17.19 6.77
N LEU A 271 11.61 16.81 6.61
CA LEU A 271 12.06 15.44 6.33
C LEU A 271 13.06 15.04 7.41
N THR A 272 12.74 14.00 8.18
CA THR A 272 13.59 13.48 9.26
C THR A 272 13.82 11.99 9.06
N VAL A 273 15.08 11.58 8.98
CA VAL A 273 15.45 10.16 8.98
C VAL A 273 16.49 9.92 10.07
N ASN A 274 16.16 9.07 11.04
CA ASN A 274 17.00 8.84 12.22
C ASN A 274 17.26 7.34 12.45
N GLY A 275 18.47 7.02 12.89
CA GLY A 275 18.88 5.66 13.23
C GLY A 275 18.94 4.71 12.03
N PHE A 276 19.17 5.22 10.81
CA PHE A 276 19.41 4.35 9.66
C PHE A 276 20.75 3.62 9.81
N THR A 277 20.81 2.36 9.42
CA THR A 277 21.99 1.51 9.66
C THR A 277 22.04 0.30 8.74
N GLY A 278 23.23 -0.17 8.42
CA GLY A 278 23.42 -1.40 7.65
C GLY A 278 24.72 -1.36 6.88
N SER A 279 24.84 -2.20 5.85
CA SER A 279 25.97 -2.18 4.91
C SER A 279 25.60 -1.65 3.53
N GLY A 280 24.31 -1.36 3.29
CA GLY A 280 23.84 -0.76 2.04
C GLY A 280 24.22 0.71 1.95
N ILE A 281 24.31 1.24 0.73
CA ILE A 281 24.58 2.65 0.50
C ILE A 281 23.33 3.46 0.83
N ASP A 282 23.48 4.45 1.72
CA ASP A 282 22.43 5.41 2.03
C ASP A 282 22.54 6.58 1.05
N ASP A 283 21.57 6.75 0.16
CA ASP A 283 21.69 7.70 -0.96
C ASP A 283 20.51 8.68 -0.98
N ILE A 284 20.82 9.96 -0.80
CA ILE A 284 19.92 11.08 -1.09
C ILE A 284 20.44 11.74 -2.39
N ASN A 285 19.76 11.44 -3.49
CA ASN A 285 20.22 11.79 -4.82
C ASN A 285 19.12 12.46 -5.65
N SER A 286 19.42 13.63 -6.23
CA SER A 286 18.48 14.32 -7.12
C SER A 286 17.18 14.74 -6.42
N VAL A 287 17.26 15.07 -5.13
CA VAL A 287 16.10 15.38 -4.30
C VAL A 287 15.94 16.89 -4.11
N HIS A 288 14.71 17.38 -4.15
CA HIS A 288 14.36 18.78 -3.86
C HIS A 288 13.50 18.85 -2.60
N ILE A 289 13.97 19.49 -1.53
CA ILE A 289 13.24 19.62 -0.25
C ILE A 289 13.06 21.09 0.10
N THR A 290 11.83 21.52 0.41
CA THR A 290 11.59 22.88 0.92
C THR A 290 11.75 23.02 2.42
N GLY A 291 11.33 21.99 3.17
CA GLY A 291 11.37 21.97 4.63
C GLY A 291 12.76 21.72 5.20
N ASN A 292 12.82 21.62 6.52
CA ASN A 292 14.07 21.23 7.19
C ASN A 292 14.40 19.76 6.91
N LEU A 293 15.67 19.48 6.66
CA LEU A 293 16.22 18.13 6.54
C LEU A 293 16.95 17.78 7.83
N THR A 294 16.67 16.61 8.40
CA THR A 294 17.44 16.04 9.51
C THR A 294 17.78 14.59 9.22
N LEU A 295 19.06 14.26 9.21
CA LEU A 295 19.59 12.93 8.96
C LEU A 295 20.47 12.51 10.12
N ALA A 296 20.27 11.31 10.63
CA ALA A 296 21.15 10.71 11.61
C ALA A 296 21.25 9.20 11.40
N ASP A 297 22.45 8.67 11.24
CA ASP A 297 22.68 7.22 11.21
C ASP A 297 22.76 6.64 12.64
N ALA A 298 22.73 5.31 12.77
CA ALA A 298 23.06 4.65 14.03
C ALA A 298 24.57 4.35 14.12
N THR A 299 25.08 4.13 15.34
CA THR A 299 26.50 3.78 15.57
C THR A 299 26.95 2.53 14.83
N GLY A 300 26.02 1.60 14.56
CA GLY A 300 26.26 0.36 13.83
C GLY A 300 26.28 0.49 12.30
N ASN A 301 26.10 1.69 11.74
CA ASN A 301 26.09 1.85 10.29
C ASN A 301 27.48 1.60 9.70
N THR A 302 27.53 0.88 8.59
CA THR A 302 28.74 0.64 7.80
C THR A 302 28.57 1.06 6.35
N GLY A 303 27.33 1.39 5.95
CA GLY A 303 26.99 2.00 4.68
C GLY A 303 27.55 3.42 4.60
N SER A 304 28.09 3.79 3.44
CA SER A 304 28.41 5.20 3.20
C SER A 304 27.13 5.97 2.93
N THR A 305 27.06 7.18 3.47
CA THR A 305 25.94 8.10 3.31
C THR A 305 26.28 9.18 2.29
N TYR A 306 25.40 9.39 1.31
CA TYR A 306 25.56 10.38 0.25
C TYR A 306 24.43 11.39 0.27
N ILE A 307 24.78 12.67 0.15
CA ILE A 307 23.87 13.72 -0.32
C ILE A 307 24.49 14.29 -1.60
N ARG A 308 23.79 14.18 -2.73
CA ARG A 308 24.31 14.59 -4.03
C ARG A 308 23.20 15.05 -4.97
N ASN A 309 23.54 15.92 -5.92
CA ASN A 309 22.63 16.47 -6.92
C ASN A 309 21.31 17.02 -6.32
N SER A 310 21.31 17.48 -5.07
CA SER A 310 20.09 17.78 -4.32
C SER A 310 19.99 19.26 -3.95
N THR A 311 18.76 19.78 -3.90
CA THR A 311 18.48 21.16 -3.46
C THR A 311 17.64 21.14 -2.19
N ILE A 312 18.15 21.73 -1.12
CA ILE A 312 17.46 21.83 0.17
C ILE A 312 17.29 23.31 0.53
N THR A 313 16.05 23.74 0.72
CA THR A 313 15.72 25.13 1.05
C THR A 313 15.73 25.39 2.56
N GLY A 314 15.19 24.47 3.36
CA GLY A 314 15.23 24.56 4.82
C GLY A 314 16.62 24.28 5.39
N ASN A 315 16.72 24.32 6.72
CA ASN A 315 17.97 23.97 7.40
C ASN A 315 18.23 22.47 7.29
N THR A 316 19.49 22.11 7.08
CA THR A 316 19.97 20.72 7.01
C THR A 316 20.83 20.41 8.21
N ASN A 317 20.44 19.41 8.98
CA ASN A 317 21.24 18.83 10.07
C ASN A 317 21.61 17.39 9.73
N VAL A 318 22.90 17.07 9.70
CA VAL A 318 23.40 15.71 9.49
C VAL A 318 24.22 15.30 10.71
N THR A 319 23.90 14.15 11.30
CA THR A 319 24.66 13.54 12.40
C THR A 319 25.18 12.17 11.96
N ILE A 320 26.50 12.00 12.00
CA ILE A 320 27.17 10.74 11.68
C ILE A 320 27.74 10.16 12.97
N ASN A 321 27.03 9.19 13.51
CA ASN A 321 27.36 8.41 14.70
C ASN A 321 28.21 7.17 14.37
N SER A 322 28.20 6.70 13.13
CA SER A 322 28.93 5.49 12.75
C SER A 322 30.45 5.64 12.75
N ALA A 323 31.13 4.52 12.99
CA ALA A 323 32.58 4.44 12.93
C ALA A 323 33.11 4.00 11.55
N GLY A 324 32.27 3.40 10.70
CA GLY A 324 32.69 2.82 9.41
C GLY A 324 31.98 3.38 8.17
N GLY A 325 30.82 4.01 8.32
CA GLY A 325 30.06 4.58 7.21
C GLY A 325 30.47 6.01 6.90
N ASN A 326 31.32 6.22 5.89
CA ASN A 326 31.74 7.57 5.50
C ASN A 326 30.57 8.42 5.00
N PHE A 327 30.63 9.72 5.27
CA PHE A 327 29.67 10.70 4.76
C PHE A 327 30.27 11.49 3.60
N PHE A 328 29.55 11.54 2.48
CA PHE A 328 29.93 12.28 1.29
C PHE A 328 28.84 13.30 0.92
N GLU A 329 29.21 14.56 0.94
CA GLU A 329 28.44 15.66 0.37
C GLU A 329 29.08 16.06 -0.99
N ALA A 330 28.23 16.27 -1.99
CA ALA A 330 28.59 16.61 -3.37
C ALA A 330 29.50 15.58 -4.07
N TYR A 331 29.10 14.30 -4.05
CA TYR A 331 29.76 13.26 -4.85
C TYR A 331 29.34 13.36 -6.32
N ILE A 332 30.28 13.72 -7.21
CA ILE A 332 30.17 13.91 -8.67
C ILE A 332 29.31 15.12 -9.09
N THR A 333 28.23 15.41 -8.37
CA THR A 333 27.30 16.50 -8.68
C THR A 333 27.01 17.31 -7.42
N PRO A 334 27.00 18.65 -7.50
CA PRO A 334 26.91 19.49 -6.32
C PRO A 334 25.52 19.46 -5.71
N ASN A 335 25.43 19.89 -4.46
CA ASN A 335 24.16 20.21 -3.82
C ASN A 335 23.97 21.72 -3.73
N THR A 336 22.73 22.13 -3.50
CA THR A 336 22.39 23.52 -3.15
C THR A 336 21.71 23.53 -1.79
N PHE A 337 22.34 24.17 -0.81
CA PHE A 337 21.76 24.42 0.51
C PHE A 337 21.44 25.90 0.64
N ASN A 338 20.14 26.26 0.62
CA ASN A 338 19.73 27.66 0.81
C ASN A 338 19.52 28.00 2.30
N GLY A 339 19.34 26.99 3.15
CA GLY A 339 19.34 27.11 4.61
C GLY A 339 20.69 26.79 5.24
N ASN A 340 20.77 26.81 6.57
CA ASN A 340 21.99 26.45 7.28
C ASN A 340 22.28 24.96 7.11
N LEU A 341 23.53 24.61 6.79
CA LEU A 341 24.04 23.25 6.85
C LEU A 341 24.85 23.07 8.14
N ALA A 342 24.45 22.11 8.97
CA ALA A 342 25.21 21.66 10.13
C ALA A 342 25.53 20.16 9.99
N VAL A 343 26.81 19.80 10.11
CA VAL A 343 27.28 18.42 10.05
C VAL A 343 28.04 18.10 11.32
N GLN A 344 27.57 17.09 12.05
CA GLN A 344 28.15 16.61 13.29
C GLN A 344 28.70 15.20 13.08
N LEU A 345 30.01 15.03 13.25
CA LEU A 345 30.69 13.74 13.18
C LEU A 345 30.99 13.27 14.61
N ASN A 346 30.18 12.37 15.14
CA ASN A 346 30.34 11.78 16.48
C ASN A 346 31.18 10.50 16.46
N GLY A 347 31.10 9.74 15.37
CA GLY A 347 31.88 8.52 15.18
C GLY A 347 33.22 8.75 14.47
N ALA A 348 33.93 7.64 14.21
CA ALA A 348 35.24 7.66 13.54
C ALA A 348 35.15 7.74 11.99
N ALA A 349 33.94 7.72 11.43
CA ALA A 349 33.74 7.83 9.98
C ALA A 349 34.27 9.17 9.44
N ALA A 350 34.83 9.14 8.21
CA ALA A 350 35.25 10.36 7.55
C ALA A 350 34.03 11.13 7.00
N GLY A 351 34.05 12.45 7.15
CA GLY A 351 33.09 13.35 6.51
C GLY A 351 33.78 14.16 5.41
N TYR A 352 33.23 14.10 4.21
CA TYR A 352 33.73 14.82 3.03
C TYR A 352 32.68 15.84 2.60
N LEU A 353 33.02 17.13 2.69
CA LEU A 353 32.20 18.26 2.25
C LEU A 353 32.78 18.86 0.98
N SER A 354 31.93 19.17 0.00
CA SER A 354 32.32 19.59 -1.35
C SER A 354 33.31 18.59 -1.98
N TYR A 355 33.00 17.29 -1.88
CA TYR A 355 33.99 16.23 -2.09
C TYR A 355 34.57 16.17 -3.51
N SER A 356 33.71 16.08 -4.53
CA SER A 356 34.15 15.98 -5.93
C SER A 356 33.38 16.86 -6.90
N ALA A 357 32.48 17.68 -6.39
CA ALA A 357 31.84 18.78 -7.09
C ALA A 357 31.71 19.99 -6.13
N PRO A 358 32.10 21.20 -6.57
CA PRO A 358 32.02 22.41 -5.75
C PRO A 358 30.60 23.00 -5.68
#